data_AF-A0A2C5Z0C7-F1
#
_entry.id   AF-A0A2C5Z0C7-F1
#
_cell.length_a   1.000
_cell.length_b   1.000
_cell.length_c   1.000
_cell.angle_alpha   90.00
_cell.angle_beta   90.00
_cell.angle_gamma   90.00
#
_symmetry.space_group_name_H-M   'P 1'
#
loop_
_entity.id
_entity.type
_entity.pdbx_description
1 polymer ?
#
loop_
_entity_poly.entity_id
_entity_poly.type
_entity_poly.pdbx_seq_one_letter_code
_entity_poly.pdbx_strand_id
1 'polypeptide(L)'
;MGDRRRINEAVASGHVPPDISADFLAESRDGPAMVAIMLVTTLTAGLVICRLLARTLMLQRFGVDDGLALASLLTLAAFVGLAMELIQLGSGRHYAYIQYVLPLSTVEATQVLDFAAHILYTVALLLCRVSGLAFYHRVCSLHRGFLVAIQVVFGLLMAGFLPQLLLIVFHCRPVTALWPYGWEPWSEEFACLQWGVVYVTNSTISLTCDMLLFGIPVAMLRILEMSQKRKIQLGCILLPGVAVVAISITRLVLVVIGQYMSWSYNALLTVEVSEIGATLIALSVPGVKPIVDRFLLGRGTVLHMATAGGSRYVPNNKAGSLTSKHGTALSTLKLRSDYSVLGAETAANYGTELPDPAPTASFSIRPALWPSDLDAVRACFGAYVEWLGEDLSFQGYAAELVALPGRYASPSGALLLAVGDDGDGVLLGCIAGRPLGSSSVGACEMKRLYVYPEARGWGVSRALVRRLVSWAENEGYEEMVLDTLPRMSAAIGLYASEGFVVTEPYYHNPLPGTLYMAKRLGQHPG
;
A
#
# COMPACT_ATOMS: atom_id res chain seq x y z
N MET A 1 4.64 -4.75 48.79
CA MET A 1 4.35 -5.13 50.19
C MET A 1 3.21 -6.16 50.30
N GLY A 2 2.20 -6.14 49.41
CA GLY A 2 1.10 -7.13 49.41
C GLY A 2 1.54 -8.59 49.22
N ASP A 3 2.33 -8.89 48.17
CA ASP A 3 2.73 -10.28 47.86
C ASP A 3 3.52 -10.95 48.98
N ARG A 4 4.49 -10.24 49.55
CA ARG A 4 5.36 -10.81 50.61
C ARG A 4 4.58 -11.08 51.88
N ARG A 5 3.54 -10.28 52.16
CA ARG A 5 2.60 -10.54 53.24
C ARG A 5 1.77 -11.80 52.96
N ARG A 6 1.21 -11.94 51.76
CA ARG A 6 0.44 -13.14 51.35
C ARG A 6 1.27 -14.41 51.41
N ILE A 7 2.53 -14.37 50.96
CA ILE A 7 3.47 -15.51 51.05
C ILE A 7 3.69 -15.90 52.51
N ASN A 8 3.97 -14.93 53.38
CA ASN A 8 4.20 -15.20 54.80
C ASN A 8 2.95 -15.77 55.48
N GLU A 9 1.76 -15.27 55.15
CA GLU A 9 0.48 -15.79 55.64
C GLU A 9 0.24 -17.23 55.16
N ALA A 10 0.50 -17.53 53.88
CA ALA A 10 0.36 -18.87 53.31
C ALA A 10 1.33 -19.87 53.94
N VAL A 11 2.61 -19.51 54.11
CA VAL A 11 3.62 -20.34 54.78
C VAL A 11 3.27 -20.56 56.24
N ALA A 12 2.86 -19.52 56.98
CA ALA A 12 2.48 -19.62 58.38
C ALA A 12 1.24 -20.50 58.60
N SER A 13 0.32 -20.52 57.65
CA SER A 13 -0.90 -21.35 57.69
C SER A 13 -0.66 -22.83 57.38
N GLY A 14 0.56 -23.22 56.93
CA GLY A 14 0.89 -24.61 56.58
C GLY A 14 0.31 -25.09 55.25
N HIS A 15 -0.28 -24.22 54.45
CA HIS A 15 -0.81 -24.57 53.12
C HIS A 15 0.29 -24.82 52.08
N VAL A 16 1.51 -24.30 52.31
CA VAL A 16 2.65 -24.46 51.40
C VAL A 16 3.44 -25.72 51.79
N PRO A 17 3.71 -26.65 50.85
CA PRO A 17 4.56 -27.81 51.09
C PRO A 17 5.97 -27.44 51.62
N PRO A 18 6.56 -28.22 52.53
CA PRO A 18 7.81 -27.87 53.22
C PRO A 18 9.05 -27.89 52.30
N ASP A 19 8.95 -28.52 51.13
CA ASP A 19 9.98 -28.54 50.08
C ASP A 19 10.04 -27.23 49.27
N ILE A 20 9.04 -26.35 49.40
CA ILE A 20 8.95 -25.10 48.65
C ILE A 20 9.36 -23.92 49.54
N SER A 21 10.42 -23.20 49.14
CA SER A 21 10.92 -22.05 49.92
C SER A 21 10.09 -20.78 49.68
N ALA A 22 10.02 -19.92 50.70
CA ALA A 22 9.37 -18.61 50.59
C ALA A 22 10.08 -17.69 49.58
N ASP A 23 11.40 -17.83 49.44
CA ASP A 23 12.17 -17.07 48.45
C ASP A 23 11.83 -17.47 47.03
N PHE A 24 11.64 -18.78 46.76
CA PHE A 24 11.17 -19.28 45.46
C PHE A 24 9.78 -18.70 45.12
N LEU A 25 8.86 -18.66 46.07
CA LEU A 25 7.54 -18.05 45.89
C LEU A 25 7.60 -16.53 45.67
N ALA A 26 8.63 -15.86 46.20
CA ALA A 26 8.79 -14.42 46.08
C ALA A 26 9.42 -13.98 44.74
N GLU A 27 10.00 -14.89 43.98
CA GLU A 27 10.57 -14.60 42.66
C GLU A 27 9.51 -13.97 41.73
N SER A 28 9.89 -12.91 41.01
CA SER A 28 9.02 -12.17 40.10
C SER A 28 9.75 -11.79 38.81
N ARG A 29 9.01 -11.79 37.69
CA ARG A 29 9.43 -11.18 36.42
C ARG A 29 8.48 -10.08 35.96
N ASP A 30 7.63 -9.59 36.86
CA ASP A 30 6.53 -8.67 36.54
C ASP A 30 7.09 -7.34 36.01
N GLY A 31 8.05 -6.75 36.75
CA GLY A 31 8.68 -5.47 36.37
C GLY A 31 9.31 -5.48 34.97
N PRO A 32 10.24 -6.41 34.66
CA PRO A 32 10.84 -6.51 33.33
C PRO A 32 9.80 -6.71 32.21
N ALA A 33 8.77 -7.53 32.43
CA ALA A 33 7.70 -7.74 31.45
C ALA A 33 6.87 -6.48 31.20
N MET A 34 6.44 -5.79 32.27
CA MET A 34 5.70 -4.52 32.17
C MET A 34 6.50 -3.46 31.42
N VAL A 35 7.80 -3.31 31.71
CA VAL A 35 8.68 -2.35 31.01
C VAL A 35 8.78 -2.68 29.52
N ALA A 36 8.97 -3.96 29.17
CA ALA A 36 9.06 -4.39 27.78
C ALA A 36 7.76 -4.13 27.01
N ILE A 37 6.60 -4.47 27.59
CA ILE A 37 5.27 -4.21 27.02
C ILE A 37 5.07 -2.72 26.77
N MET A 38 5.38 -1.87 27.75
CA MET A 38 5.23 -0.41 27.63
C MET A 38 6.15 0.18 26.55
N LEU A 39 7.40 -0.28 26.47
CA LEU A 39 8.36 0.18 25.46
C LEU A 39 7.88 -0.15 24.05
N VAL A 40 7.47 -1.40 23.80
CA VAL A 40 7.00 -1.82 22.48
C VAL A 40 5.71 -1.08 22.10
N THR A 41 4.78 -0.93 23.03
CA THR A 41 3.51 -0.26 22.80
C THR A 41 3.70 1.22 22.46
N THR A 42 4.56 1.93 23.21
CA THR A 42 4.85 3.35 22.96
C THR A 42 5.55 3.57 21.62
N LEU A 43 6.53 2.71 21.28
CA LEU A 43 7.20 2.74 19.97
C LEU A 43 6.20 2.51 18.82
N THR A 44 5.33 1.51 18.97
CA THR A 44 4.32 1.14 17.98
C THR A 44 3.31 2.27 17.79
N ALA A 45 2.76 2.81 18.88
CA ALA A 45 1.82 3.92 18.86
C ALA A 45 2.43 5.16 18.19
N GLY A 46 3.67 5.51 18.56
CA GLY A 46 4.39 6.62 17.96
C GLY A 46 4.55 6.49 16.45
N LEU A 47 4.95 5.32 15.96
CA LEU A 47 5.14 5.07 14.52
C LEU A 47 3.81 5.03 13.74
N VAL A 48 2.76 4.43 14.29
CA VAL A 48 1.43 4.39 13.65
C VAL A 48 0.82 5.80 13.61
N ILE A 49 0.88 6.56 14.70
CA ILE A 49 0.40 7.95 14.72
C ILE A 49 1.19 8.78 13.70
N CYS A 50 2.52 8.64 13.65
CA CYS A 50 3.36 9.35 12.70
C CYS A 50 2.99 8.99 11.25
N ARG A 51 2.71 7.72 10.95
CA ARG A 51 2.18 7.26 9.66
C ARG A 51 0.84 7.93 9.32
N LEU A 52 -0.11 7.95 10.26
CA LEU A 52 -1.44 8.53 10.06
C LEU A 52 -1.37 10.04 9.81
N LEU A 53 -0.51 10.74 10.56
CA LEU A 53 -0.25 12.17 10.38
C LEU A 53 0.43 12.44 9.02
N ALA A 54 1.42 11.64 8.64
CA ALA A 54 2.08 11.73 7.33
C ALA A 54 1.07 11.69 6.19
N ARG A 55 0.15 10.72 6.24
CA ARG A 55 -0.79 10.47 5.16
C ARG A 55 -1.93 11.48 5.13
N THR A 56 -2.47 11.81 6.29
CA THR A 56 -3.60 12.75 6.38
C THR A 56 -3.15 14.18 6.05
N LEU A 57 -2.02 14.64 6.59
CA LEU A 57 -1.56 16.02 6.42
C LEU A 57 -0.75 16.26 5.15
N MET A 58 0.06 15.29 4.70
CA MET A 58 0.95 15.51 3.55
C MET A 58 0.41 14.93 2.24
N LEU A 59 -0.39 13.87 2.29
CA LEU A 59 -0.89 13.17 1.10
C LEU A 59 -2.41 13.35 0.87
N GLN A 60 -3.15 13.89 1.85
CA GLN A 60 -4.61 14.12 1.80
C GLN A 60 -5.43 12.91 1.30
N ARG A 61 -4.98 11.69 1.58
CA ARG A 61 -5.68 10.45 1.20
C ARG A 61 -5.68 9.49 2.38
N PHE A 62 -6.86 9.23 2.94
CA PHE A 62 -7.06 8.24 3.99
C PHE A 62 -7.43 6.89 3.37
N GLY A 63 -6.57 5.89 3.51
CA GLY A 63 -6.81 4.56 2.99
C GLY A 63 -7.54 3.65 3.99
N VAL A 64 -8.19 2.60 3.49
CA VAL A 64 -8.77 1.53 4.34
C VAL A 64 -7.71 0.88 5.22
N ASP A 65 -6.47 0.77 4.73
CA ASP A 65 -5.33 0.25 5.49
C ASP A 65 -5.00 1.11 6.72
N ASP A 66 -5.18 2.44 6.64
CA ASP A 66 -4.91 3.37 7.74
C ASP A 66 -5.98 3.26 8.83
N GLY A 67 -7.26 3.12 8.45
CA GLY A 67 -8.35 2.84 9.39
C GLY A 67 -8.17 1.51 10.11
N LEU A 68 -7.80 0.45 9.39
CA LEU A 68 -7.53 -0.87 9.97
C LEU A 68 -6.30 -0.87 10.89
N ALA A 69 -5.26 -0.10 10.56
CA ALA A 69 -4.08 0.05 11.41
C ALA A 69 -4.43 0.78 12.72
N LEU A 70 -5.26 1.83 12.66
CA LEU A 70 -5.76 2.52 13.84
C LEU A 70 -6.63 1.60 14.71
N ALA A 71 -7.55 0.85 14.10
CA ALA A 71 -8.38 -0.13 14.81
C ALA A 71 -7.51 -1.17 15.53
N SER A 72 -6.49 -1.71 14.84
CA SER A 72 -5.52 -2.64 15.43
C SER A 72 -4.75 -2.01 16.61
N LEU A 73 -4.34 -0.75 16.52
CA LEU A 73 -3.68 -0.02 17.60
C LEU A 73 -4.60 0.16 18.82
N LEU A 74 -5.88 0.48 18.62
CA LEU A 74 -6.85 0.61 19.69
C LEU A 74 -7.10 -0.73 20.40
N THR A 75 -7.23 -1.82 19.63
CA THR A 75 -7.33 -3.17 20.21
C THR A 75 -6.06 -3.61 20.93
N LEU A 76 -4.88 -3.22 20.44
CA LEU A 76 -3.61 -3.45 21.12
C LEU A 76 -3.57 -2.71 22.47
N ALA A 77 -4.02 -1.46 22.53
CA ALA A 77 -4.07 -0.71 23.78
C ALA A 77 -5.00 -1.37 24.82
N ALA A 78 -6.16 -1.89 24.38
CA ALA A 78 -7.06 -2.65 25.24
C ALA A 78 -6.41 -3.95 25.74
N PHE A 79 -5.75 -4.70 24.86
CA PHE A 79 -5.01 -5.91 25.22
C PHE A 79 -3.89 -5.63 26.22
N VAL A 80 -3.11 -4.57 26.00
CA VAL A 80 -2.05 -4.13 26.93
C VAL A 80 -2.63 -3.79 28.30
N GLY A 81 -3.78 -3.11 28.36
CA GLY A 81 -4.47 -2.85 29.62
C GLY A 81 -4.77 -4.13 30.41
N LEU A 82 -5.34 -5.15 29.74
CA LEU A 82 -5.59 -6.46 30.36
C LEU A 82 -4.30 -7.20 30.75
N ALA A 83 -3.28 -7.16 29.90
CA ALA A 83 -1.99 -7.80 30.19
C ALA A 83 -1.32 -7.19 31.44
N MET A 84 -1.39 -5.86 31.59
CA MET A 84 -0.86 -5.17 32.77
C MET A 84 -1.63 -5.54 34.04
N GLU A 85 -2.94 -5.73 33.96
CA GLU A 85 -3.77 -6.20 35.08
C GLU A 85 -3.43 -7.66 35.43
N LEU A 86 -3.34 -8.55 34.44
CA LEU A 86 -2.96 -9.95 34.61
C LEU A 86 -1.61 -10.10 35.31
N ILE A 87 -0.62 -9.30 34.91
CA ILE A 87 0.70 -9.31 35.55
C ILE A 87 0.61 -8.83 37.00
N GLN A 88 -0.16 -7.77 37.28
CA GLN A 88 -0.35 -7.25 38.65
C GLN A 88 -1.10 -8.23 39.57
N LEU A 89 -2.02 -9.02 39.03
CA LEU A 89 -2.70 -10.08 39.77
C LEU A 89 -1.81 -11.31 40.04
N GLY A 90 -0.62 -11.38 39.43
CA GLY A 90 0.36 -12.44 39.67
C GLY A 90 0.17 -13.69 38.82
N SER A 91 -0.56 -13.60 37.71
CA SER A 91 -0.86 -14.73 36.82
C SER A 91 0.37 -15.40 36.20
N GLY A 92 1.50 -14.69 36.04
CA GLY A 92 2.74 -15.24 35.52
C GLY A 92 3.78 -15.67 36.55
N ARG A 93 3.39 -15.78 37.82
CA ARG A 93 4.25 -16.34 38.88
C ARG A 93 4.36 -17.86 38.77
N HIS A 94 5.28 -18.43 39.55
CA HIS A 94 5.45 -19.88 39.62
C HIS A 94 4.13 -20.59 39.96
N TYR A 95 3.93 -21.78 39.41
CA TYR A 95 2.68 -22.53 39.58
C TYR A 95 2.34 -22.74 41.07
N ALA A 96 3.37 -22.98 41.89
CA ALA A 96 3.24 -23.07 43.34
C ALA A 96 2.70 -21.79 44.00
N TYR A 97 3.08 -20.61 43.50
CA TYR A 97 2.54 -19.35 44.01
C TYR A 97 1.05 -19.20 43.67
N ILE A 98 0.67 -19.55 42.44
CA ILE A 98 -0.73 -19.49 42.00
C ILE A 98 -1.59 -20.49 42.79
N GLN A 99 -1.08 -21.70 43.03
CA GLN A 99 -1.82 -22.76 43.72
C GLN A 99 -1.96 -22.52 45.23
N TYR A 100 -0.91 -22.05 45.90
CA TYR A 100 -0.86 -22.02 47.37
C TYR A 100 -0.96 -20.62 47.99
N VAL A 101 -0.71 -19.55 47.22
CA VAL A 101 -0.66 -18.17 47.75
C VAL A 101 -1.81 -17.31 47.24
N LEU A 102 -2.26 -17.52 45.99
CA LEU A 102 -3.36 -16.74 45.43
C LEU A 102 -4.72 -17.19 46.00
N PRO A 103 -5.60 -16.24 46.39
CA PRO A 103 -6.99 -16.55 46.66
C PRO A 103 -7.70 -17.09 45.42
N LEU A 104 -8.60 -18.06 45.59
CA LEU A 104 -9.36 -18.66 44.48
C LEU A 104 -10.11 -17.59 43.65
N SER A 105 -10.69 -16.58 44.30
CA SER A 105 -11.36 -15.46 43.62
C SER A 105 -10.44 -14.66 42.70
N THR A 106 -9.15 -14.55 43.05
CA THR A 106 -8.15 -13.89 42.21
C THR A 106 -7.78 -14.79 41.03
N VAL A 107 -7.66 -16.10 41.24
CA VAL A 107 -7.41 -17.06 40.15
C VAL A 107 -8.55 -17.04 39.14
N GLU A 108 -9.81 -17.09 39.60
CA GLU A 108 -10.99 -16.98 38.73
C GLU A 108 -10.98 -15.69 37.92
N ALA A 109 -10.70 -14.54 38.56
CA ALA A 109 -10.57 -13.26 37.88
C ALA A 109 -9.47 -13.29 36.81
N THR A 110 -8.30 -13.87 37.11
CA THR A 110 -7.22 -14.00 36.12
C THR A 110 -7.62 -14.87 34.93
N GLN A 111 -8.39 -15.93 35.14
CA GLN A 111 -8.87 -16.77 34.03
C GLN A 111 -9.84 -16.01 33.10
N VAL A 112 -10.77 -15.23 33.66
CA VAL A 112 -11.71 -14.41 32.87
C VAL A 112 -10.97 -13.34 32.07
N LEU A 113 -10.00 -12.66 32.71
CA LEU A 113 -9.19 -11.63 32.04
C LEU A 113 -8.29 -12.23 30.96
N ASP A 114 -7.67 -13.40 31.21
CA ASP A 114 -6.84 -14.11 30.24
C ASP A 114 -7.65 -14.55 29.01
N PHE A 115 -8.86 -15.07 29.24
CA PHE A 115 -9.80 -15.41 28.17
C PHE A 115 -10.13 -14.20 27.29
N ALA A 116 -10.47 -13.06 27.90
CA ALA A 116 -10.75 -11.82 27.17
C ALA A 116 -9.51 -11.28 26.44
N ALA A 117 -8.33 -11.37 27.06
CA ALA A 117 -7.07 -10.93 26.48
C ALA A 117 -6.74 -11.71 25.19
N HIS A 118 -6.91 -13.04 25.18
CA HIS A 118 -6.67 -13.86 24.00
C HIS A 118 -7.62 -13.56 22.83
N ILE A 119 -8.88 -13.20 23.11
CA ILE A 119 -9.82 -12.74 22.07
C ILE A 119 -9.34 -11.42 21.47
N LEU A 120 -9.00 -10.44 22.32
CA LEU A 120 -8.50 -9.14 21.86
C LEU A 120 -7.20 -9.28 21.06
N TYR A 121 -6.27 -10.10 21.54
CA TYR A 121 -5.02 -10.41 20.84
C TYR A 121 -5.27 -10.98 19.44
N THR A 122 -6.15 -12.00 19.34
CA THR A 122 -6.46 -12.65 18.05
C THR A 122 -7.11 -11.67 17.07
N VAL A 123 -8.02 -10.81 17.56
CA VAL A 123 -8.67 -9.76 16.75
C VAL A 123 -7.66 -8.69 16.32
N ALA A 124 -6.81 -8.21 17.24
CA ALA A 124 -5.81 -7.19 16.96
C ALA A 124 -4.83 -7.66 15.87
N LEU A 125 -4.42 -8.93 15.93
CA LEU A 125 -3.53 -9.55 14.95
C LEU A 125 -4.20 -9.71 13.58
N LEU A 126 -5.49 -10.10 13.53
CA LEU A 126 -6.25 -10.11 12.27
C LEU A 126 -6.32 -8.72 11.64
N LEU A 127 -6.73 -7.70 12.40
CA LEU A 127 -6.84 -6.33 11.90
C LEU A 127 -5.51 -5.82 11.34
N CYS A 128 -4.41 -6.13 12.03
CA CYS A 128 -3.06 -5.80 11.57
C CYS A 128 -2.71 -6.48 10.24
N ARG A 129 -2.96 -7.79 10.14
CA ARG A 129 -2.69 -8.59 8.94
C ARG A 129 -3.52 -8.14 7.74
N VAL A 130 -4.81 -7.85 7.95
CA VAL A 130 -5.69 -7.33 6.89
C VAL A 130 -5.28 -5.92 6.46
N SER A 131 -4.83 -5.05 7.40
CA SER A 131 -4.23 -3.75 7.05
C SER A 131 -3.01 -3.92 6.13
N GLY A 132 -2.13 -4.88 6.43
CA GLY A 132 -0.96 -5.17 5.59
C GLY A 132 -1.33 -5.70 4.22
N LEU A 133 -2.34 -6.55 4.14
CA LEU A 133 -2.84 -7.08 2.88
C LEU A 133 -3.52 -6.02 2.03
N ALA A 134 -4.28 -5.10 2.63
CA ALA A 134 -4.84 -3.93 1.96
C ALA A 134 -3.73 -3.01 1.43
N PHE A 135 -2.63 -2.85 2.17
CA PHE A 135 -1.43 -2.15 1.70
C PHE A 135 -0.84 -2.86 0.46
N TYR A 136 -0.65 -4.18 0.49
CA TYR A 136 -0.12 -4.92 -0.66
C TYR A 136 -1.08 -4.90 -1.86
N HIS A 137 -2.39 -4.98 -1.63
CA HIS A 137 -3.39 -4.87 -2.68
C HIS A 137 -3.29 -3.52 -3.42
N ARG A 138 -3.10 -2.43 -2.67
CA ARG A 138 -2.88 -1.10 -3.28
C ARG A 138 -1.58 -1.05 -4.08
N VAL A 139 -0.48 -1.57 -3.52
CA VAL A 139 0.85 -1.54 -4.17
C VAL A 139 0.88 -2.38 -5.45
N CYS A 140 0.22 -3.55 -5.45
CA CYS A 140 0.22 -4.50 -6.57
C CYS A 140 -1.02 -4.35 -7.47
N SER A 141 -1.74 -3.24 -7.38
CA SER A 141 -3.00 -2.99 -8.12
C SER A 141 -2.89 -3.14 -9.64
N LEU A 142 -1.68 -3.05 -10.21
CA LEU A 142 -1.43 -3.20 -11.64
C LEU A 142 -1.27 -4.66 -12.11
N HIS A 143 -1.01 -5.61 -11.22
CA HIS A 143 -0.69 -7.00 -11.60
C HIS A 143 -1.75 -7.99 -11.13
N ARG A 144 -2.58 -8.45 -12.06
CA ARG A 144 -3.71 -9.36 -11.79
C ARG A 144 -3.31 -10.65 -11.05
N GLY A 145 -2.15 -11.24 -11.37
CA GLY A 145 -1.66 -12.44 -10.69
C GLY A 145 -1.36 -12.21 -9.20
N PHE A 146 -0.73 -11.09 -8.85
CA PHE A 146 -0.48 -10.73 -7.45
C PHE A 146 -1.78 -10.41 -6.72
N LEU A 147 -2.76 -9.78 -7.37
CA LEU A 147 -4.06 -9.51 -6.77
C LEU A 147 -4.82 -10.79 -6.43
N VAL A 148 -4.82 -11.79 -7.31
CA VAL A 148 -5.42 -13.10 -7.02
C VAL A 148 -4.70 -13.76 -5.85
N ALA A 149 -3.36 -13.74 -5.82
CA ALA A 149 -2.60 -14.30 -4.70
C ALA A 149 -2.93 -13.60 -3.36
N ILE A 150 -3.04 -12.28 -3.36
CA ILE A 150 -3.43 -11.47 -2.20
C ILE A 150 -4.85 -11.84 -1.73
N GLN A 151 -5.80 -12.01 -2.65
CA GLN A 151 -7.17 -12.44 -2.31
C GLN A 151 -7.21 -13.87 -1.76
N VAL A 152 -6.40 -14.79 -2.29
CA VAL A 152 -6.26 -16.14 -1.74
C VAL A 152 -5.70 -16.10 -0.33
N VAL A 153 -4.64 -15.31 -0.09
CA VAL A 153 -4.07 -15.13 1.26
C VAL A 153 -5.11 -14.50 2.19
N PHE A 154 -5.91 -13.53 1.74
CA PHE A 154 -7.02 -12.99 2.54
C PHE A 154 -7.99 -14.09 2.97
N GLY A 155 -8.43 -14.93 2.02
CA GLY A 155 -9.31 -16.06 2.31
C GLY A 155 -8.70 -17.03 3.32
N LEU A 156 -7.42 -17.36 3.18
CA LEU A 156 -6.70 -18.23 4.12
C LEU A 156 -6.55 -17.60 5.51
N LEU A 157 -6.31 -16.29 5.61
CA LEU A 157 -6.27 -15.58 6.89
C LEU A 157 -7.63 -15.65 7.60
N MET A 158 -8.72 -15.41 6.88
CA MET A 158 -10.08 -15.50 7.43
C MET A 158 -10.43 -16.93 7.84
N ALA A 159 -10.05 -17.91 7.01
CA ALA A 159 -10.24 -19.33 7.29
C ALA A 159 -9.37 -19.85 8.45
N GLY A 160 -8.24 -19.19 8.76
CA GLY A 160 -7.45 -19.45 9.96
C GLY A 160 -8.03 -18.77 11.20
N PHE A 161 -8.47 -17.52 11.08
CA PHE A 161 -9.01 -16.72 12.18
C PHE A 161 -10.30 -17.30 12.77
N LEU A 162 -11.25 -17.70 11.93
CA LEU A 162 -12.55 -18.15 12.40
C LEU A 162 -12.43 -19.41 13.29
N PRO A 163 -11.71 -20.47 12.89
CA PRO A 163 -11.42 -21.60 13.78
C PRO A 163 -10.66 -21.23 15.05
N GLN A 164 -9.69 -20.31 14.99
CA GLN A 164 -8.97 -19.86 16.20
C GLN A 164 -9.91 -19.23 17.21
N LEU A 165 -10.78 -18.33 16.76
CA LEU A 165 -11.77 -17.68 17.61
C LEU A 165 -12.77 -18.69 18.18
N LEU A 166 -13.29 -19.58 17.34
CA LEU A 166 -14.22 -20.63 17.76
C LEU A 166 -13.56 -21.59 18.75
N LEU A 167 -12.28 -21.93 18.56
CA LEU A 167 -11.55 -22.77 19.49
C LEU A 167 -11.41 -22.09 20.85
N ILE A 168 -11.06 -20.80 20.90
CA ILE A 168 -10.98 -20.06 22.18
C ILE A 168 -12.34 -20.06 22.89
N VAL A 169 -13.43 -19.78 22.18
CA VAL A 169 -14.76 -19.64 22.79
C VAL A 169 -15.40 -21.00 23.14
N PHE A 170 -15.21 -22.03 22.32
CA PHE A 170 -15.91 -23.32 22.41
C PHE A 170 -15.01 -24.52 22.74
N HIS A 171 -13.84 -24.30 23.36
CA HIS A 171 -12.95 -25.40 23.77
C HIS A 171 -13.52 -26.28 24.89
N CYS A 172 -14.54 -25.79 25.61
CA CYS A 172 -15.31 -26.56 26.60
C CYS A 172 -16.75 -26.78 26.11
N ARG A 173 -17.27 -27.97 26.39
CA ARG A 173 -18.68 -28.34 26.16
C ARG A 173 -19.33 -28.76 27.47
N PRO A 174 -20.36 -28.03 27.96
CA PRO A 174 -20.84 -26.71 27.50
C PRO A 174 -19.85 -25.57 27.83
N VAL A 175 -20.00 -24.42 27.18
CA VAL A 175 -19.13 -23.23 27.42
C VAL A 175 -19.24 -22.73 28.87
N THR A 176 -20.39 -22.92 29.52
CA THR A 176 -20.62 -22.56 30.93
C THR A 176 -19.74 -23.35 31.90
N ALA A 177 -19.13 -24.46 31.46
CA ALA A 177 -18.19 -25.24 32.26
C ALA A 177 -16.86 -24.50 32.53
N LEU A 178 -16.58 -23.37 31.85
CA LEU A 178 -15.37 -22.58 32.11
C LEU A 178 -15.36 -21.96 33.51
N TRP A 179 -16.53 -21.50 33.97
CA TRP A 179 -16.72 -20.86 35.28
C TRP A 179 -18.04 -21.37 35.89
N PRO A 180 -18.02 -22.57 36.52
CA PRO A 180 -19.24 -23.19 37.02
C PRO A 180 -19.84 -22.42 38.19
N TYR A 181 -21.14 -22.15 38.12
CA TYR A 181 -21.93 -21.65 39.23
C TYR A 181 -22.18 -22.72 40.29
N GLY A 182 -21.90 -22.41 41.55
CA GLY A 182 -22.09 -23.35 42.67
C GLY A 182 -23.55 -23.74 42.97
N TRP A 183 -24.54 -23.08 42.35
CA TRP A 183 -25.97 -23.30 42.58
C TRP A 183 -26.69 -24.00 41.42
N GLU A 184 -26.01 -24.24 40.30
CA GLU A 184 -26.60 -24.92 39.14
C GLU A 184 -26.39 -26.45 39.27
N PRO A 185 -27.41 -27.30 39.04
CA PRO A 185 -27.26 -28.74 39.12
C PRO A 185 -26.45 -29.26 37.93
N TRP A 186 -25.17 -29.57 38.16
CA TRP A 186 -24.25 -30.06 37.12
C TRP A 186 -24.47 -31.55 36.80
N SER A 187 -24.62 -31.89 35.53
CA SER A 187 -24.37 -33.25 35.03
C SER A 187 -22.86 -33.47 34.94
N GLU A 188 -22.34 -34.59 35.45
CA GLU A 188 -20.90 -34.89 35.56
C GLU A 188 -20.12 -35.00 34.23
N GLU A 189 -20.78 -34.84 33.08
CA GLU A 189 -20.15 -34.93 31.75
C GLU A 189 -19.82 -33.54 31.18
N PHE A 190 -18.64 -33.00 31.50
CA PHE A 190 -18.06 -31.88 30.78
C PHE A 190 -16.75 -32.29 30.11
N ALA A 191 -16.53 -31.82 28.88
CA ALA A 191 -15.32 -32.08 28.13
C ALA A 191 -14.66 -30.75 27.75
N CYS A 192 -13.45 -30.53 28.28
CA CYS A 192 -12.65 -29.35 28.05
C CYS A 192 -11.30 -29.73 27.44
N LEU A 193 -10.89 -29.01 26.40
CA LEU A 193 -9.50 -29.07 25.93
C LEU A 193 -8.60 -28.30 26.91
N GLN A 194 -7.40 -28.82 27.15
CA GLN A 194 -6.40 -28.09 27.94
C GLN A 194 -5.97 -26.83 27.20
N TRP A 195 -5.82 -25.71 27.94
CA TRP A 195 -5.37 -24.42 27.40
C TRP A 195 -4.08 -24.52 26.58
N GLY A 196 -3.15 -25.37 27.01
CA GLY A 196 -1.92 -25.64 26.26
C GLY A 196 -2.19 -26.11 24.83
N VAL A 197 -3.15 -27.00 24.61
CA VAL A 197 -3.51 -27.50 23.28
C VAL A 197 -4.12 -26.38 22.44
N VAL A 198 -5.06 -25.62 23.02
CA VAL A 198 -5.70 -24.48 22.37
C VAL A 198 -4.67 -23.45 21.91
N TYR A 199 -3.74 -23.07 22.78
CA TYR A 199 -2.71 -22.06 22.50
C TYR A 199 -1.66 -22.55 21.50
N VAL A 200 -1.28 -23.84 21.53
CA VAL A 200 -0.37 -24.42 20.52
C VAL A 200 -1.03 -24.39 19.15
N THR A 201 -2.27 -24.87 19.03
CA THR A 201 -3.02 -24.86 17.77
C THR A 201 -3.16 -23.44 17.23
N ASN A 202 -3.56 -22.49 18.07
CA ASN A 202 -3.67 -21.08 17.68
C ASN A 202 -2.32 -20.50 17.23
N SER A 203 -1.24 -20.79 17.96
CA SER A 203 0.10 -20.34 17.63
C SER A 203 0.60 -20.93 16.31
N THR A 204 0.30 -22.19 16.01
CA THR A 204 0.69 -22.82 14.74
C THR A 204 -0.04 -22.19 13.56
N ILE A 205 -1.37 -22.03 13.64
CA ILE A 205 -2.17 -21.39 12.58
C ILE A 205 -1.69 -19.95 12.35
N SER A 206 -1.43 -19.22 13.44
CA SER A 206 -0.95 -17.84 13.40
C SER A 206 0.44 -17.75 12.73
N LEU A 207 1.39 -18.63 13.08
CA LEU A 207 2.70 -18.69 12.43
C LEU A 207 2.58 -18.96 10.92
N THR A 208 1.70 -19.88 10.51
CA THR A 208 1.44 -20.14 9.09
C THR A 208 0.95 -18.88 8.37
N CYS A 209 0.06 -18.10 8.99
CA CYS A 209 -0.43 -16.84 8.45
C CYS A 209 0.70 -15.81 8.24
N ASP A 210 1.64 -15.72 9.17
CA ASP A 210 2.78 -14.80 9.06
C ASP A 210 3.74 -15.22 7.94
N MET A 211 3.98 -16.53 7.77
CA MET A 211 4.77 -17.04 6.65
C MET A 211 4.13 -16.73 5.29
N LEU A 212 2.80 -16.85 5.19
CA LEU A 212 2.06 -16.49 3.97
C LEU A 212 2.20 -15.00 3.65
N LEU A 213 2.02 -14.12 4.64
CA LEU A 213 2.16 -12.67 4.46
C LEU A 213 3.59 -12.26 4.10
N PHE A 214 4.59 -12.85 4.74
CA PHE A 214 6.00 -12.63 4.41
C PHE A 214 6.34 -13.12 2.99
N GLY A 215 5.70 -14.19 2.53
CA GLY A 215 5.90 -14.76 1.19
C GLY A 215 5.52 -13.81 0.05
N ILE A 216 4.51 -12.96 0.23
CA ILE A 216 4.04 -12.03 -0.82
C ILE A 216 5.15 -11.10 -1.32
N PRO A 217 5.79 -10.28 -0.47
CA PRO A 217 6.82 -9.36 -0.93
C PRO A 217 8.13 -10.09 -1.31
N VAL A 218 8.41 -11.29 -0.77
CA VAL A 218 9.51 -12.14 -1.26
C VAL A 218 9.29 -12.57 -2.71
N ALA A 219 8.08 -13.03 -3.05
CA ALA A 219 7.72 -13.41 -4.42
C ALA A 219 7.81 -12.20 -5.36
N MET A 220 7.35 -11.02 -4.90
CA MET A 220 7.46 -9.76 -5.66
C MET A 220 8.91 -9.41 -6.00
N LEU A 221 9.85 -9.59 -5.06
CA LEU A 221 11.29 -9.33 -5.28
C LEU A 221 11.98 -10.29 -6.25
N ARG A 222 11.41 -11.49 -6.46
CA ARG A 222 11.95 -12.49 -7.39
C ARG A 222 11.43 -12.31 -8.81
N ILE A 223 10.17 -11.91 -8.96
CA ILE A 223 9.49 -11.79 -10.25
C ILE A 223 9.77 -10.45 -10.93
N LEU A 224 9.98 -9.38 -10.15
CA LEU A 224 10.17 -8.04 -10.70
C LEU A 224 11.65 -7.78 -11.03
N GLU A 225 11.97 -7.62 -12.32
CA GLU A 225 13.31 -7.26 -12.80
C GLU A 225 13.65 -5.82 -12.43
N MET A 226 14.21 -5.62 -11.23
CA MET A 226 14.62 -4.31 -10.74
C MET A 226 16.15 -4.15 -10.70
N SER A 227 16.62 -2.92 -10.88
CA SER A 227 18.03 -2.58 -10.67
C SER A 227 18.48 -2.93 -9.24
N GLN A 228 19.72 -3.41 -9.08
CA GLN A 228 20.24 -3.92 -7.79
C GLN A 228 20.07 -2.92 -6.64
N LYS A 229 20.15 -1.61 -6.91
CA LYS A 229 19.91 -0.56 -5.91
C LYS A 229 18.47 -0.53 -5.41
N ARG A 230 17.48 -0.68 -6.30
CA ARG A 230 16.05 -0.74 -5.94
C ARG A 230 15.71 -2.06 -5.25
N LYS A 231 16.32 -3.17 -5.68
CA LYS A 231 16.18 -4.49 -5.05
C LYS A 231 16.67 -4.49 -3.60
N ILE A 232 17.81 -3.85 -3.34
CA ILE A 232 18.33 -3.68 -1.98
C ILE A 232 17.41 -2.76 -1.14
N GLN A 233 16.98 -1.61 -1.69
CA GLN A 233 16.06 -0.71 -0.98
C GLN A 233 14.73 -1.38 -0.61
N LEU A 234 14.15 -2.16 -1.51
CA LEU A 234 12.91 -2.89 -1.28
C LEU A 234 13.12 -4.10 -0.37
N GLY A 235 14.30 -4.74 -0.41
CA GLY A 235 14.73 -5.76 0.54
C GLY A 235 14.88 -5.23 1.97
N CYS A 236 15.37 -3.99 2.16
CA CYS A 236 15.43 -3.37 3.48
C CYS A 236 14.04 -3.13 4.09
N ILE A 237 13.02 -2.89 3.27
CA ILE A 237 11.61 -2.80 3.71
C ILE A 237 11.06 -4.18 4.15
N LEU A 238 11.70 -5.27 3.72
CA LEU A 238 11.31 -6.65 4.03
C LEU A 238 11.86 -7.15 5.37
N LEU A 239 12.94 -6.54 5.88
CA LEU A 239 13.62 -6.96 7.11
C LEU A 239 12.70 -7.02 8.35
N PRO A 240 11.79 -6.04 8.57
CA PRO A 240 10.82 -6.14 9.67
C PRO A 240 9.93 -7.39 9.58
N GLY A 241 9.63 -7.89 8.38
CA GLY A 241 8.84 -9.11 8.19
C GLY A 241 9.55 -10.38 8.68
N VAL A 242 10.88 -10.43 8.60
CA VAL A 242 11.68 -11.53 9.17
C VAL A 242 11.62 -11.53 10.69
N ALA A 243 11.67 -10.34 11.30
CA ALA A 243 11.55 -10.20 12.75
C ALA A 243 10.19 -10.68 13.26
N VAL A 244 9.10 -10.38 12.55
CA VAL A 244 7.75 -10.87 12.89
C VAL A 244 7.72 -12.40 12.93
N VAL A 245 8.22 -13.08 11.88
CA VAL A 245 8.25 -14.55 11.84
C VAL A 245 9.08 -15.14 13.01
N ALA A 246 10.21 -14.52 13.36
CA ALA A 246 11.02 -14.94 14.50
C ALA A 246 10.28 -14.78 15.85
N ILE A 247 9.53 -13.69 16.01
CA ILE A 247 8.68 -13.45 17.19
C ILE A 247 7.58 -14.51 17.26
N SER A 248 6.92 -14.84 16.14
CA SER A 248 5.87 -15.87 16.06
C SER A 248 6.38 -17.27 16.40
N ILE A 249 7.61 -17.61 16.00
CA ILE A 249 8.29 -18.86 16.40
C ILE A 249 8.56 -18.85 17.91
N THR A 250 9.07 -17.72 18.44
CA THR A 250 9.34 -17.57 19.88
C THR A 250 8.06 -17.75 20.69
N ARG A 251 6.92 -17.21 20.24
CA ARG A 251 5.60 -17.42 20.85
C ARG A 251 5.27 -18.91 20.92
N LEU A 252 5.37 -19.64 19.80
CA LEU A 252 5.08 -21.07 19.76
C LEU A 252 5.94 -21.86 20.77
N VAL A 253 7.23 -21.54 20.84
CA VAL A 253 8.15 -22.17 21.82
C VAL A 253 7.74 -21.86 23.25
N LEU A 254 7.41 -20.60 23.56
CA LEU A 254 6.98 -20.19 24.90
C LEU A 254 5.66 -20.83 25.33
N VAL A 255 4.72 -21.02 24.39
CA VAL A 255 3.46 -21.72 24.66
C VAL A 255 3.72 -23.19 24.98
N VAL A 256 4.59 -23.87 24.23
CA VAL A 256 4.95 -25.28 24.48
C VAL A 256 5.61 -25.44 25.86
N ILE A 257 6.55 -24.56 26.20
CA ILE A 257 7.19 -24.56 27.53
C ILE A 257 6.18 -24.21 28.63
N GLY A 258 5.30 -23.26 28.36
CA GLY A 258 4.29 -22.76 29.30
C GLY A 258 3.26 -23.80 29.73
N GLN A 259 3.09 -24.89 28.97
CA GLN A 259 2.24 -26.01 29.38
C GLN A 259 2.73 -26.69 30.66
N TYR A 260 4.04 -26.66 30.90
CA TYR A 260 4.67 -27.29 32.06
C TYR A 260 5.21 -26.28 33.07
N MET A 261 5.36 -25.01 32.67
CA MET A 261 6.02 -23.99 33.46
C MET A 261 5.29 -22.65 33.36
N SER A 262 4.40 -22.33 34.31
CA SER A 262 3.65 -21.06 34.34
C SER A 262 4.54 -19.81 34.37
N TRP A 263 5.79 -19.97 34.80
CA TRP A 263 6.83 -18.94 34.83
C TRP A 263 7.14 -18.29 33.48
N SER A 264 6.77 -18.93 32.35
CA SER A 264 6.94 -18.36 31.01
C SER A 264 5.79 -17.44 30.58
N TYR A 265 4.69 -17.37 31.33
CA TYR A 265 3.48 -16.65 30.92
C TYR A 265 3.69 -15.13 30.77
N ASN A 266 4.43 -14.47 31.68
CA ASN A 266 4.78 -13.06 31.52
C ASN A 266 5.60 -12.79 30.25
N ALA A 267 6.48 -13.73 29.89
CA ALA A 267 7.26 -13.64 28.65
C ALA A 267 6.37 -13.85 27.42
N LEU A 268 5.37 -14.74 27.50
CA LEU A 268 4.37 -14.96 26.46
C LEU A 268 3.58 -13.67 26.17
N LEU A 269 3.02 -13.01 27.19
CA LEU A 269 2.31 -11.73 27.05
C LEU A 269 3.19 -10.66 26.38
N THR A 270 4.47 -10.59 26.77
CA THR A 270 5.44 -9.66 26.17
C THR A 270 5.65 -9.95 24.68
N VAL A 271 5.75 -11.23 24.31
CA VAL A 271 5.91 -11.68 22.92
C VAL A 271 4.66 -11.42 22.10
N GLU A 272 3.47 -11.59 22.66
CA GLU A 272 2.19 -11.31 21.99
C GLU A 272 2.02 -9.82 21.67
N VAL A 273 2.34 -8.93 22.63
CA VAL A 273 2.43 -7.48 22.39
C VAL A 273 3.48 -7.17 21.31
N SER A 274 4.63 -7.85 21.37
CA SER A 274 5.72 -7.68 20.40
C SER A 274 5.36 -8.13 18.99
N GLU A 275 4.54 -9.15 18.84
CA GLU A 275 4.11 -9.64 17.54
C GLU A 275 3.17 -8.66 16.84
N ILE A 276 2.15 -8.18 17.57
CA ILE A 276 1.24 -7.13 17.05
C ILE A 276 2.03 -5.86 16.76
N GLY A 277 2.88 -5.44 17.70
CA GLY A 277 3.72 -4.24 17.59
C GLY A 277 4.67 -4.30 16.40
N ALA A 278 5.44 -5.39 16.26
CA ALA A 278 6.38 -5.58 15.15
C ALA A 278 5.67 -5.61 13.81
N THR A 279 4.48 -6.23 13.72
CA THR A 279 3.68 -6.26 12.50
C THR A 279 3.19 -4.85 12.13
N LEU A 280 2.66 -4.08 13.08
CA LEU A 280 2.25 -2.68 12.86
C LEU A 280 3.43 -1.78 12.47
N ILE A 281 4.58 -1.95 13.11
CA ILE A 281 5.81 -1.23 12.79
C ILE A 281 6.23 -1.54 11.35
N ALA A 282 6.34 -2.84 11.00
CA ALA A 282 6.72 -3.30 9.67
C ALA A 282 5.85 -2.70 8.56
N LEU A 283 4.53 -2.68 8.77
CA LEU A 283 3.57 -2.12 7.83
C LEU A 283 3.58 -0.59 7.79
N SER A 284 4.04 0.06 8.86
CA SER A 284 4.13 1.51 8.96
C SER A 284 5.35 2.10 8.26
N VAL A 285 6.48 1.37 8.19
CA VAL A 285 7.75 1.85 7.59
C VAL A 285 7.57 2.43 6.17
N PRO A 286 6.90 1.77 5.21
CA PRO A 286 6.71 2.35 3.88
C PRO A 286 5.94 3.66 3.87
N GLY A 287 4.99 3.84 4.80
CA GLY A 287 4.16 5.04 4.92
C GLY A 287 4.89 6.25 5.49
N VAL A 288 5.98 6.04 6.24
CA VAL A 288 6.77 7.10 6.89
C VAL A 288 7.89 7.63 5.97
N LYS A 289 8.24 6.90 4.90
CA LYS A 289 9.30 7.29 3.94
C LYS A 289 9.22 8.75 3.45
N PRO A 290 8.06 9.32 3.07
CA PRO A 290 7.99 10.71 2.60
C PRO A 290 8.39 11.74 3.67
N ILE A 291 8.18 11.44 4.95
CA ILE A 291 8.63 12.29 6.07
C ILE A 291 10.13 12.23 6.21
N VAL A 292 10.72 11.02 6.17
CA VAL A 292 12.17 10.82 6.28
C VAL A 292 12.90 11.55 5.15
N ASP A 293 12.39 11.43 3.92
CA ASP A 293 12.98 12.09 2.76
C ASP A 293 12.92 13.63 2.87
N ARG A 294 11.85 14.18 3.47
CA ARG A 294 11.65 15.63 3.62
C ARG A 294 12.38 16.25 4.83
N PHE A 295 12.30 15.61 5.99
CA PHE A 295 12.79 16.16 7.26
C PHE A 295 14.19 15.69 7.65
N LEU A 296 14.55 14.43 7.40
CA LEU A 296 15.86 13.88 7.80
C LEU A 296 16.92 14.03 6.70
N LEU A 297 16.53 13.86 5.43
CA LEU A 297 17.47 13.93 4.30
C LEU A 297 17.56 15.32 3.67
N GLY A 298 16.82 16.31 4.18
CA GLY A 298 16.85 17.69 3.68
C GLY A 298 16.51 17.84 2.20
N ARG A 299 15.93 16.81 1.56
CA ARG A 299 15.47 16.85 0.17
C ARG A 299 14.09 17.49 0.11
N GLY A 300 14.01 18.72 0.62
CA GLY A 300 12.86 19.58 0.40
C GLY A 300 12.86 20.06 -1.05
N THR A 301 11.81 19.72 -1.80
CA THR A 301 11.37 20.56 -2.92
C THR A 301 11.30 21.99 -2.40
N VAL A 302 12.02 22.91 -3.04
CA VAL A 302 11.97 24.34 -2.74
C VAL A 302 10.52 24.79 -2.92
N LEU A 303 9.79 24.89 -1.82
CA LEU A 303 8.51 25.58 -1.77
C LEU A 303 8.84 27.07 -1.78
N HIS A 304 8.92 27.67 -2.96
CA HIS A 304 8.99 29.13 -3.08
C HIS A 304 7.67 29.71 -2.56
N MET A 305 7.68 30.20 -1.32
CA MET A 305 6.74 31.21 -0.88
C MET A 305 6.97 32.46 -1.74
N ALA A 306 6.05 32.73 -2.65
CA ALA A 306 5.97 33.99 -3.34
C ALA A 306 5.37 35.04 -2.38
N THR A 307 6.23 35.80 -1.73
CA THR A 307 5.87 37.12 -1.19
C THR A 307 6.69 38.18 -1.91
N ALA A 308 5.98 38.89 -2.78
CA ALA A 308 6.15 40.25 -3.27
C ALA A 308 7.53 40.95 -3.14
N GLY A 309 8.04 41.40 -4.29
CA GLY A 309 8.78 42.67 -4.37
C GLY A 309 10.11 42.62 -5.11
N GLY A 310 10.18 43.35 -6.23
CA GLY A 310 11.43 44.04 -6.60
C GLY A 310 12.24 43.45 -7.75
N SER A 311 12.06 44.07 -8.91
CA SER A 311 12.99 44.10 -10.06
C SER A 311 14.48 44.13 -9.66
N ARG A 312 15.28 43.19 -10.23
CA ARG A 312 16.51 43.55 -10.95
C ARG A 312 17.10 42.38 -11.75
N TYR A 313 17.20 42.62 -13.05
CA TYR A 313 18.01 41.89 -14.02
C TYR A 313 19.51 42.17 -13.77
N VAL A 314 20.33 41.12 -13.65
CA VAL A 314 21.79 41.18 -13.80
C VAL A 314 22.25 39.89 -14.49
N PRO A 315 22.93 39.96 -15.65
CA PRO A 315 23.54 38.78 -16.27
C PRO A 315 24.94 38.59 -15.70
N ASN A 316 25.37 37.34 -15.46
CA ASN A 316 26.80 37.06 -15.51
C ASN A 316 27.13 35.62 -15.92
N ASN A 317 27.94 35.56 -16.98
CA ASN A 317 28.68 34.40 -17.47
C ASN A 317 29.74 33.98 -16.45
N LYS A 318 29.75 32.70 -16.04
CA LYS A 318 30.98 31.90 -15.84
C LYS A 318 30.63 30.40 -15.96
N ALA A 319 30.74 29.87 -17.18
CA ALA A 319 30.78 28.43 -17.42
C ALA A 319 32.18 27.92 -17.04
N GLY A 320 32.31 27.37 -15.84
CA GLY A 320 33.45 26.56 -15.44
C GLY A 320 33.24 25.12 -15.88
N SER A 321 34.00 24.70 -16.88
CA SER A 321 34.15 23.32 -17.33
C SER A 321 34.59 22.41 -16.19
N LEU A 322 33.76 21.41 -15.85
CA LEU A 322 34.20 20.17 -15.22
C LEU A 322 33.72 19.00 -16.07
N THR A 323 34.68 18.48 -16.82
CA THR A 323 34.62 17.27 -17.61
C THR A 323 34.42 16.07 -16.68
N SER A 324 33.33 15.33 -16.88
CA SER A 324 33.26 13.92 -16.44
C SER A 324 33.19 13.05 -17.68
N LYS A 325 34.37 12.59 -18.11
CA LYS A 325 34.53 11.38 -18.92
C LYS A 325 33.78 10.27 -18.20
N HIS A 326 32.87 9.57 -18.87
CA HIS A 326 32.59 8.13 -18.81
C HIS A 326 31.52 7.81 -19.85
N GLY A 327 31.92 7.83 -21.13
CA GLY A 327 31.18 7.09 -22.15
C GLY A 327 31.42 5.61 -21.89
N THR A 328 30.36 4.84 -21.64
CA THR A 328 30.45 3.38 -21.64
C THR A 328 29.68 2.87 -22.84
N ALA A 329 30.39 2.09 -23.66
CA ALA A 329 29.89 1.40 -24.82
C ALA A 329 28.71 0.50 -24.45
N LEU A 330 27.49 0.96 -24.74
CA LEU A 330 26.28 0.15 -24.76
C LEU A 330 25.45 0.46 -26.02
N SER A 331 26.14 0.78 -27.12
CA SER A 331 25.55 1.01 -28.45
C SER A 331 25.52 -0.26 -29.32
N THR A 332 25.76 -1.46 -28.77
CA THR A 332 25.96 -2.67 -29.58
C THR A 332 25.20 -3.92 -29.14
N LEU A 333 24.23 -3.84 -28.23
CA LEU A 333 23.43 -5.02 -27.88
C LEU A 333 22.05 -4.98 -28.54
N LYS A 334 21.98 -5.59 -29.73
CA LYS A 334 20.74 -6.03 -30.38
C LYS A 334 20.02 -7.00 -29.44
N LEU A 335 18.85 -6.62 -28.91
CA LEU A 335 17.94 -7.57 -28.28
C LEU A 335 17.11 -8.27 -29.36
N ARG A 336 17.05 -9.60 -29.26
CA ARG A 336 16.29 -10.49 -30.14
C ARG A 336 14.80 -10.31 -29.89
N SER A 337 14.05 -9.95 -30.94
CA SER A 337 12.59 -9.83 -30.94
C SER A 337 11.94 -11.21 -30.93
N ASP A 338 11.18 -11.51 -29.87
CA ASP A 338 10.22 -12.62 -29.80
C ASP A 338 8.77 -12.07 -29.73
N TYR A 339 8.44 -11.08 -30.56
CA TYR A 339 7.07 -10.57 -30.71
C TYR A 339 6.56 -10.69 -32.15
N SER A 340 6.37 -11.94 -32.60
CA SER A 340 5.73 -12.24 -33.89
C SER A 340 4.40 -13.00 -33.78
N VAL A 341 3.80 -13.16 -32.58
CA VAL A 341 2.64 -14.07 -32.41
C VAL A 341 1.34 -13.38 -31.94
N LEU A 342 1.31 -12.06 -31.69
CA LEU A 342 0.09 -11.39 -31.22
C LEU A 342 -0.57 -10.43 -32.23
N GLY A 343 -0.05 -10.35 -33.46
CA GLY A 343 -0.52 -9.42 -34.49
C GLY A 343 -1.61 -9.94 -35.43
N ALA A 344 -2.02 -11.22 -35.33
CA ALA A 344 -2.89 -11.83 -36.35
C ALA A 344 -4.28 -12.27 -35.85
N GLU A 345 -4.53 -12.41 -34.54
CA GLU A 345 -5.77 -13.04 -34.04
C GLU A 345 -6.80 -12.09 -33.41
N THR A 346 -6.46 -10.82 -33.16
CA THR A 346 -7.41 -9.84 -32.57
C THR A 346 -8.09 -8.92 -33.58
N ALA A 347 -7.76 -9.01 -34.87
CA ALA A 347 -8.39 -8.23 -35.93
C ALA A 347 -9.70 -8.83 -36.48
N ALA A 348 -10.06 -10.07 -36.11
CA ALA A 348 -11.12 -10.84 -36.76
C ALA A 348 -12.47 -10.92 -36.01
N ASN A 349 -12.59 -10.40 -34.77
CA ASN A 349 -13.75 -10.66 -33.90
C ASN A 349 -14.59 -9.44 -33.49
N TYR A 350 -14.45 -8.29 -34.14
CA TYR A 350 -15.41 -7.19 -33.97
C TYR A 350 -16.17 -6.95 -35.26
N GLY A 351 -17.16 -7.83 -35.47
CA GLY A 351 -18.23 -7.62 -36.44
C GLY A 351 -19.00 -6.35 -36.11
N THR A 352 -19.20 -5.57 -37.17
CA THR A 352 -20.15 -4.49 -37.36
C THR A 352 -21.49 -4.66 -36.65
N GLU A 353 -21.83 -3.72 -35.77
CA GLU A 353 -23.15 -3.11 -35.65
C GLU A 353 -23.03 -1.87 -34.74
N LEU A 354 -22.86 -0.70 -35.36
CA LEU A 354 -22.95 0.60 -34.70
C LEU A 354 -24.44 0.96 -34.57
N PRO A 355 -24.94 1.37 -33.39
CA PRO A 355 -26.30 1.90 -33.27
C PRO A 355 -26.42 3.20 -34.06
N ASP A 356 -27.62 3.45 -34.60
CA ASP A 356 -27.97 4.63 -35.40
C ASP A 356 -27.44 5.96 -34.82
N PRO A 357 -26.96 6.89 -35.66
CA PRO A 357 -26.39 8.15 -35.20
C PRO A 357 -27.48 9.02 -34.56
N ALA A 358 -27.33 9.26 -33.26
CA ALA A 358 -27.95 10.39 -32.58
C ALA A 358 -27.61 11.69 -33.34
N PRO A 359 -28.50 12.70 -33.33
CA PRO A 359 -28.37 13.92 -34.13
C PRO A 359 -26.98 14.54 -33.97
N THR A 360 -26.28 14.71 -35.10
CA THR A 360 -24.95 15.32 -35.17
C THR A 360 -25.02 16.76 -34.72
N ALA A 361 -24.79 16.99 -33.43
CA ALA A 361 -24.41 18.32 -32.95
C ALA A 361 -23.13 18.74 -33.67
N SER A 362 -23.13 19.96 -34.23
CA SER A 362 -22.00 20.48 -34.98
C SER A 362 -20.95 21.03 -34.03
N PHE A 363 -19.68 20.83 -34.38
CA PHE A 363 -18.53 21.29 -33.60
C PHE A 363 -17.44 21.77 -34.54
N SER A 364 -16.58 22.64 -34.01
CA SER A 364 -15.38 23.13 -34.70
C SER A 364 -14.12 22.81 -33.92
N ILE A 365 -12.99 22.68 -34.63
CA ILE A 365 -11.67 22.49 -34.01
C ILE A 365 -10.82 23.71 -34.30
N ARG A 366 -10.31 24.33 -33.24
CA ARG A 366 -9.45 25.52 -33.32
C ARG A 366 -8.22 25.37 -32.41
N PRO A 367 -7.11 26.05 -32.72
CA PRO A 367 -6.02 26.23 -31.76
C PRO A 367 -6.51 26.93 -30.48
N ALA A 368 -5.89 26.59 -29.35
CA ALA A 368 -6.08 27.32 -28.10
C ALA A 368 -5.47 28.73 -28.20
N LEU A 369 -6.25 29.72 -27.80
CA LEU A 369 -5.91 31.12 -27.76
C LEU A 369 -5.39 31.47 -26.36
N TRP A 370 -4.19 32.03 -26.30
CA TRP A 370 -3.55 32.39 -25.04
C TRP A 370 -3.65 33.91 -24.83
N PRO A 371 -4.01 34.37 -23.61
CA PRO A 371 -4.25 33.60 -22.39
C PRO A 371 -5.71 33.12 -22.20
N SER A 372 -6.64 33.45 -23.10
CA SER A 372 -8.09 33.29 -22.90
C SER A 372 -8.56 31.85 -22.63
N ASP A 373 -7.92 30.85 -23.24
CA ASP A 373 -8.28 29.43 -23.07
C ASP A 373 -7.51 28.73 -21.94
N LEU A 374 -6.66 29.44 -21.18
CA LEU A 374 -5.81 28.81 -20.15
C LEU A 374 -6.62 27.99 -19.14
N ASP A 375 -7.73 28.54 -18.66
CA ASP A 375 -8.57 27.87 -17.67
C ASP A 375 -9.34 26.69 -18.27
N ALA A 376 -9.81 26.82 -19.52
CA ALA A 376 -10.47 25.75 -20.26
C ALA A 376 -9.53 24.56 -20.52
N VAL A 377 -8.27 24.84 -20.89
CA VAL A 377 -7.22 23.83 -21.07
C VAL A 377 -6.90 23.12 -19.75
N ARG A 378 -6.73 23.87 -18.66
CA ARG A 378 -6.47 23.31 -17.32
C ARG A 378 -7.61 22.40 -16.87
N ALA A 379 -8.85 22.80 -17.11
CA ALA A 379 -10.03 21.99 -16.81
C ALA A 379 -10.03 20.68 -17.64
N CYS A 380 -9.78 20.76 -18.96
CA CYS A 380 -9.72 19.58 -19.83
C CYS A 380 -8.60 18.60 -19.42
N PHE A 381 -7.42 19.11 -19.10
CA PHE A 381 -6.30 18.29 -18.63
C PHE A 381 -6.61 17.67 -17.26
N GLY A 382 -7.23 18.43 -16.35
CA GLY A 382 -7.71 17.93 -15.07
C GLY A 382 -8.68 16.76 -15.23
N ALA A 383 -9.69 16.93 -16.08
CA ALA A 383 -10.68 15.89 -16.39
C ALA A 383 -10.04 14.64 -17.03
N TYR A 384 -9.06 14.82 -17.91
CA TYR A 384 -8.28 13.70 -18.47
C TYR A 384 -7.58 12.88 -17.38
N VAL A 385 -6.90 13.55 -16.44
CA VAL A 385 -6.15 12.86 -15.36
C VAL A 385 -7.09 12.19 -14.37
N GLU A 386 -8.18 12.85 -14.01
CA GLU A 386 -9.22 12.27 -13.14
C GLU A 386 -9.83 11.02 -13.79
N TRP A 387 -10.17 11.08 -15.08
CA TRP A 387 -10.68 9.94 -15.83
C TRP A 387 -9.66 8.81 -15.97
N LEU A 388 -8.37 9.14 -16.17
CA LEU A 388 -7.30 8.15 -16.24
C LEU A 388 -7.17 7.41 -14.91
N GLY A 389 -7.38 8.07 -13.77
CA GLY A 389 -7.32 7.46 -12.44
C GLY A 389 -5.92 6.98 -12.03
N GLU A 390 -4.87 7.43 -12.73
CA GLU A 390 -3.46 7.08 -12.49
C GLU A 390 -2.68 8.27 -11.94
N ASP A 391 -1.62 8.00 -11.18
CA ASP A 391 -0.69 9.04 -10.73
C ASP A 391 0.31 9.41 -11.84
N LEU A 392 0.04 10.51 -12.56
CA LEU A 392 0.90 11.04 -13.62
C LEU A 392 2.05 11.93 -13.08
N SER A 393 2.32 11.92 -11.78
CA SER A 393 3.42 12.68 -11.16
C SER A 393 4.79 12.39 -11.80
N PHE A 394 4.99 11.17 -12.33
CA PHE A 394 6.20 10.74 -13.02
C PHE A 394 6.43 11.41 -14.38
N GLN A 395 5.41 12.02 -14.98
CA GLN A 395 5.52 12.74 -16.26
C GLN A 395 5.74 14.26 -16.08
N GLY A 396 5.95 14.74 -14.85
CA GLY A 396 6.12 16.17 -14.58
C GLY A 396 4.83 16.99 -14.77
N TYR A 397 3.66 16.36 -14.66
CA TYR A 397 2.35 16.94 -14.95
C TYR A 397 2.07 18.27 -14.21
N ALA A 398 2.43 18.36 -12.93
CA ALA A 398 2.23 19.59 -12.16
C ALA A 398 3.08 20.76 -12.71
N ALA A 399 4.31 20.49 -13.14
CA ALA A 399 5.17 21.48 -13.79
C ALA A 399 4.67 21.82 -15.21
N GLU A 400 4.14 20.83 -15.93
CA GLU A 400 3.53 21.00 -17.26
C GLU A 400 2.32 21.94 -17.21
N LEU A 401 1.41 21.78 -16.25
CA LEU A 401 0.23 22.64 -16.06
C LEU A 401 0.58 24.08 -15.69
N VAL A 402 1.64 24.29 -14.90
CA VAL A 402 2.11 25.63 -14.52
C VAL A 402 2.79 26.32 -15.70
N ALA A 403 3.50 25.56 -16.55
CA ALA A 403 4.27 26.08 -17.67
C ALA A 403 3.46 26.26 -18.97
N LEU A 404 2.14 25.97 -18.99
CA LEU A 404 1.30 26.10 -20.20
C LEU A 404 1.38 27.52 -20.82
N PRO A 405 1.45 27.64 -22.16
CA PRO A 405 1.47 26.56 -23.16
C PRO A 405 2.77 25.75 -23.21
N GLY A 406 3.88 26.29 -22.72
CA GLY A 406 5.16 25.58 -22.59
C GLY A 406 5.61 24.96 -23.91
N ARG A 407 5.81 23.64 -23.92
CA ARG A 407 6.21 22.88 -25.13
C ARG A 407 5.08 22.68 -26.14
N TYR A 408 3.85 23.10 -25.81
CA TYR A 408 2.70 23.10 -26.72
C TYR A 408 2.50 24.46 -27.41
N ALA A 409 3.40 25.42 -27.17
CA ALA A 409 3.33 26.73 -27.80
C ALA A 409 3.72 26.65 -29.29
N SER A 410 2.95 27.35 -30.12
CA SER A 410 3.28 27.60 -31.53
C SER A 410 4.66 28.28 -31.67
N PRO A 411 5.45 28.00 -32.73
CA PRO A 411 5.15 27.13 -33.87
C PRO A 411 5.50 25.65 -33.65
N SER A 412 6.38 25.34 -32.69
CA SER A 412 6.90 23.97 -32.54
C SER A 412 5.94 23.01 -31.84
N GLY A 413 4.97 23.51 -31.08
CA GLY A 413 3.90 22.74 -30.47
C GLY A 413 2.51 23.23 -30.88
N ALA A 414 1.51 22.40 -30.62
CA ALA A 414 0.11 22.76 -30.79
C ALA A 414 -0.74 22.26 -29.63
N LEU A 415 -1.77 23.04 -29.30
CA LEU A 415 -2.86 22.62 -28.44
C LEU A 415 -4.15 22.97 -29.16
N LEU A 416 -4.95 21.95 -29.49
CA LEU A 416 -6.20 22.09 -30.22
C LEU A 416 -7.38 21.80 -29.30
N LEU A 417 -8.44 22.58 -29.45
CA LEU A 417 -9.69 22.46 -28.72
C LEU A 417 -10.83 22.14 -29.69
N ALA A 418 -11.68 21.20 -29.31
CA ALA A 418 -12.97 20.99 -29.96
C ALA A 418 -14.04 21.75 -29.19
N VAL A 419 -14.78 22.63 -29.86
CA VAL A 419 -15.85 23.44 -29.26
C VAL A 419 -17.15 23.21 -30.00
N GLY A 420 -18.26 23.09 -29.26
CA GLY A 420 -19.60 22.98 -29.82
C GLY A 420 -20.05 24.30 -30.43
N ASP A 421 -20.86 24.24 -31.49
CA ASP A 421 -21.37 25.45 -32.18
C ASP A 421 -22.58 26.09 -31.45
N ASP A 422 -23.01 25.49 -30.35
CA ASP A 422 -24.12 25.95 -29.52
C ASP A 422 -23.71 27.20 -28.72
N GLY A 423 -23.82 28.40 -29.32
CA GLY A 423 -23.91 29.74 -28.70
C GLY A 423 -22.79 30.22 -27.76
N ASP A 424 -22.43 29.40 -26.77
CA ASP A 424 -21.44 29.62 -25.72
C ASP A 424 -20.09 28.94 -25.99
N GLY A 425 -19.96 28.17 -27.08
CA GLY A 425 -18.69 27.56 -27.48
C GLY A 425 -18.20 26.48 -26.50
N VAL A 426 -19.10 25.62 -26.01
CA VAL A 426 -18.82 24.59 -24.99
C VAL A 426 -17.63 23.72 -25.39
N LEU A 427 -16.67 23.56 -24.49
CA LEU A 427 -15.49 22.73 -24.73
C LEU A 427 -15.87 21.24 -24.73
N LEU A 428 -15.66 20.57 -25.86
CA LEU A 428 -15.97 19.15 -26.06
C LEU A 428 -14.75 18.23 -25.90
N GLY A 429 -13.55 18.76 -26.03
CA GLY A 429 -12.31 18.00 -25.87
C GLY A 429 -11.05 18.76 -26.26
N CYS A 430 -9.90 18.13 -26.03
CA CYS A 430 -8.60 18.70 -26.33
C CYS A 430 -7.61 17.63 -26.81
N ILE A 431 -6.57 18.07 -27.52
CA ILE A 431 -5.39 17.27 -27.90
C ILE A 431 -4.17 18.19 -27.98
N ALA A 432 -2.98 17.68 -27.66
CA ALA A 432 -1.75 18.44 -27.70
C ALA A 432 -0.64 17.72 -28.48
N GLY A 433 0.19 18.48 -29.18
CA GLY A 433 1.38 18.03 -29.89
C GLY A 433 2.60 18.82 -29.42
N ARG A 434 3.73 18.15 -29.19
CA ARG A 434 4.99 18.79 -28.78
C ARG A 434 6.19 18.22 -29.54
N PRO A 435 7.28 18.97 -29.72
CA PRO A 435 8.50 18.44 -30.35
C PRO A 435 9.13 17.35 -29.48
N LEU A 436 9.73 16.32 -30.09
CA LEU A 436 10.54 15.32 -29.40
C LEU A 436 12.03 15.67 -29.55
N GLY A 437 12.75 15.86 -28.44
CA GLY A 437 14.18 16.26 -28.45
C GLY A 437 14.43 17.79 -28.53
N SER A 438 15.69 18.17 -28.75
CA SER A 438 16.18 19.56 -28.76
C SER A 438 16.43 20.15 -30.16
N SER A 439 16.24 19.37 -31.22
CA SER A 439 16.44 19.79 -32.62
C SER A 439 15.16 19.61 -33.42
N SER A 440 14.81 20.63 -34.20
CA SER A 440 13.46 20.90 -34.74
C SER A 440 13.12 20.24 -36.09
N VAL A 441 13.73 19.10 -36.45
CA VAL A 441 13.34 18.35 -37.65
C VAL A 441 13.47 16.86 -37.32
N GLY A 442 12.33 16.18 -37.20
CA GLY A 442 12.29 14.76 -36.82
C GLY A 442 10.90 14.35 -36.38
N ALA A 443 10.72 14.11 -35.08
CA ALA A 443 9.48 13.58 -34.52
C ALA A 443 8.75 14.57 -33.59
N CYS A 444 7.42 14.51 -33.59
CA CYS A 444 6.57 15.13 -32.58
C CYS A 444 5.84 14.07 -31.75
N GLU A 445 5.45 14.43 -30.53
CA GLU A 445 4.70 13.57 -29.64
C GLU A 445 3.27 14.09 -29.46
N MET A 446 2.28 13.24 -29.74
CA MET A 446 0.88 13.47 -29.42
C MET A 446 0.62 13.11 -27.96
N LYS A 447 0.02 14.03 -27.21
CA LYS A 447 -0.37 13.84 -25.81
C LYS A 447 -1.75 14.43 -25.53
N ARG A 448 -2.29 14.06 -24.36
CA ARG A 448 -3.46 14.72 -23.75
C ARG A 448 -4.71 14.71 -24.63
N LEU A 449 -4.91 13.67 -25.45
CA LEU A 449 -6.17 13.48 -26.16
C LEU A 449 -7.26 13.12 -25.14
N TYR A 450 -8.26 13.99 -25.02
CA TYR A 450 -9.43 13.77 -24.17
C TYR A 450 -10.68 14.35 -24.83
N VAL A 451 -11.80 13.63 -24.70
CA VAL A 451 -13.12 14.06 -25.14
C VAL A 451 -14.09 13.80 -23.99
N TYR A 452 -14.85 14.84 -23.64
CA TYR A 452 -15.83 14.78 -22.57
C TYR A 452 -16.91 13.72 -22.88
N PRO A 453 -17.43 13.00 -21.86
CA PRO A 453 -18.43 11.96 -22.04
C PRO A 453 -19.63 12.37 -22.90
N GLU A 454 -20.08 13.62 -22.77
CA GLU A 454 -21.21 14.23 -23.45
C GLU A 454 -21.00 14.35 -24.97
N ALA A 455 -19.74 14.40 -25.42
CA ALA A 455 -19.35 14.53 -26.83
C ALA A 455 -18.89 13.20 -27.46
N ARG A 456 -19.06 12.07 -26.76
CA ARG A 456 -18.70 10.74 -27.27
C ARG A 456 -19.69 10.29 -28.35
N GLY A 457 -19.20 9.54 -29.32
CA GLY A 457 -20.00 9.11 -30.48
C GLY A 457 -20.13 10.17 -31.58
N TRP A 458 -19.76 11.44 -31.34
CA TRP A 458 -19.85 12.52 -32.34
C TRP A 458 -18.64 12.60 -33.29
N GLY A 459 -17.67 11.68 -33.15
CA GLY A 459 -16.46 11.69 -33.98
C GLY A 459 -15.39 12.73 -33.57
N VAL A 460 -15.58 13.45 -32.46
CA VAL A 460 -14.68 14.52 -31.98
C VAL A 460 -13.23 14.03 -31.83
N SER A 461 -12.99 12.86 -31.23
CA SER A 461 -11.63 12.33 -31.03
C SER A 461 -10.91 12.12 -32.37
N ARG A 462 -11.61 11.60 -33.38
CA ARG A 462 -11.04 11.36 -34.71
C ARG A 462 -10.71 12.67 -35.41
N ALA A 463 -11.62 13.65 -35.31
CA ALA A 463 -11.41 14.97 -35.88
C ALA A 463 -10.20 15.69 -35.23
N LEU A 464 -10.05 15.61 -33.90
CA LEU A 464 -8.90 16.14 -33.16
C LEU A 464 -7.58 15.50 -33.59
N VAL A 465 -7.54 14.17 -33.69
CA VAL A 465 -6.35 13.42 -34.14
C VAL A 465 -5.96 13.84 -35.56
N ARG A 466 -6.91 13.87 -36.50
CA ARG A 466 -6.64 14.28 -37.89
C ARG A 466 -6.13 15.72 -37.97
N ARG A 467 -6.75 16.64 -37.24
CA ARG A 467 -6.33 18.04 -37.24
C ARG A 467 -4.92 18.22 -36.70
N LEU A 468 -4.54 17.47 -35.66
CA LEU A 468 -3.19 17.50 -35.11
C LEU A 468 -2.17 16.87 -36.07
N VAL A 469 -2.51 15.77 -36.74
CA VAL A 469 -1.67 15.15 -37.77
C VAL A 469 -1.40 16.13 -38.92
N SER A 470 -2.45 16.79 -39.45
CA SER A 470 -2.28 17.80 -40.51
C SER A 470 -1.48 19.02 -40.04
N TRP A 471 -1.61 19.42 -38.77
CA TRP A 471 -0.74 20.45 -38.21
C TRP A 471 0.72 20.01 -38.22
N ALA A 472 1.02 18.78 -37.77
CA ALA A 472 2.39 18.27 -37.71
C ALA A 472 3.00 18.12 -39.12
N GLU A 473 2.21 17.70 -40.12
CA GLU A 473 2.62 17.66 -41.53
C GLU A 473 2.97 19.06 -42.05
N ASN A 474 2.15 20.06 -41.76
CA ASN A 474 2.39 21.45 -42.19
C ASN A 474 3.60 22.09 -41.51
N GLU A 475 3.90 21.73 -40.27
CA GLU A 475 5.11 22.19 -39.56
C GLU A 475 6.37 21.38 -39.96
N GLY A 476 6.24 20.40 -40.86
CA GLY A 476 7.37 19.65 -41.42
C GLY A 476 7.89 18.52 -40.52
N TYR A 477 7.10 18.01 -39.58
CA TYR A 477 7.46 16.80 -38.83
C TYR A 477 7.42 15.56 -39.75
N GLU A 478 8.38 14.66 -39.59
CA GLU A 478 8.48 13.41 -40.38
C GLU A 478 7.76 12.24 -39.70
N GLU A 479 7.60 12.31 -38.38
CA GLU A 479 6.99 11.26 -37.59
C GLU A 479 6.18 11.85 -36.42
N MET A 480 5.06 11.21 -36.11
CA MET A 480 4.31 11.45 -34.89
C MET A 480 4.30 10.19 -34.04
N VAL A 481 4.70 10.32 -32.78
CA VAL A 481 4.71 9.23 -31.80
C VAL A 481 3.71 9.48 -30.67
N LEU A 482 3.25 8.41 -30.05
CA LEU A 482 2.40 8.47 -28.86
C LEU A 482 2.65 7.26 -27.95
N ASP A 483 2.27 7.42 -26.69
CA ASP A 483 2.19 6.35 -25.71
C ASP A 483 0.75 6.19 -25.20
N THR A 484 0.32 4.95 -25.01
CA THR A 484 -1.03 4.63 -24.53
C THR A 484 -1.03 3.39 -23.63
N LEU A 485 -2.00 3.30 -22.72
CA LEU A 485 -2.12 2.16 -21.82
C LEU A 485 -2.90 1.02 -22.49
N PRO A 486 -2.55 -0.26 -22.27
CA PRO A 486 -3.23 -1.41 -22.89
C PRO A 486 -4.74 -1.46 -22.69
N ARG A 487 -5.24 -0.90 -21.58
CA ARG A 487 -6.68 -0.83 -21.27
C ARG A 487 -7.46 0.18 -22.11
N MET A 488 -6.79 1.08 -22.83
CA MET A 488 -7.42 2.12 -23.64
C MET A 488 -7.79 1.60 -25.04
N SER A 489 -8.52 0.48 -25.11
CA SER A 489 -8.82 -0.24 -26.36
C SER A 489 -9.48 0.65 -27.43
N ALA A 490 -10.38 1.55 -27.05
CA ALA A 490 -11.01 2.51 -27.97
C ALA A 490 -10.01 3.50 -28.57
N ALA A 491 -9.05 3.99 -27.76
CA ALA A 491 -8.00 4.88 -28.24
C ALA A 491 -7.00 4.14 -29.13
N ILE A 492 -6.61 2.93 -28.75
CA ILE A 492 -5.75 2.05 -29.56
C ILE A 492 -6.39 1.78 -30.93
N GLY A 493 -7.68 1.42 -30.95
CA GLY A 493 -8.44 1.22 -32.18
C GLY A 493 -8.54 2.49 -33.04
N LEU A 494 -8.75 3.65 -32.40
CA LEU A 494 -8.72 4.95 -33.09
C LEU A 494 -7.37 5.21 -33.74
N TYR A 495 -6.26 5.10 -33.01
CA TYR A 495 -4.91 5.34 -33.53
C TYR A 495 -4.57 4.38 -34.66
N ALA A 496 -4.84 3.08 -34.50
CA ALA A 496 -4.64 2.10 -35.55
C ALA A 496 -5.45 2.44 -36.82
N SER A 497 -6.71 2.85 -36.68
CA SER A 497 -7.56 3.27 -37.81
C SER A 497 -7.10 4.56 -38.49
N GLU A 498 -6.31 5.38 -37.80
CA GLU A 498 -5.69 6.60 -38.35
C GLU A 498 -4.26 6.36 -38.85
N GLY A 499 -3.81 5.11 -38.92
CA GLY A 499 -2.54 4.71 -39.53
C GLY A 499 -1.34 4.69 -38.59
N PHE A 500 -1.54 4.73 -37.27
CA PHE A 500 -0.47 4.51 -36.31
C PHE A 500 -0.18 3.01 -36.17
N VAL A 501 1.11 2.65 -36.13
CA VAL A 501 1.60 1.28 -35.95
C VAL A 501 2.40 1.17 -34.66
N VAL A 502 2.42 -0.02 -34.06
CA VAL A 502 3.21 -0.27 -32.84
C VAL A 502 4.70 -0.06 -33.14
N THR A 503 5.40 0.61 -32.23
CA THR A 503 6.83 0.94 -32.35
C THR A 503 7.59 0.65 -31.05
N GLU A 504 8.91 0.73 -31.11
CA GLU A 504 9.79 0.61 -29.94
C GLU A 504 9.64 1.81 -28.98
N PRO A 505 9.88 1.64 -27.67
CA PRO A 505 9.83 2.75 -26.72
C PRO A 505 10.80 3.89 -27.07
N TYR A 506 10.28 5.10 -27.25
CA TYR A 506 11.09 6.30 -27.52
C TYR A 506 11.50 7.08 -26.25
N TYR A 507 11.00 6.65 -25.09
CA TYR A 507 11.49 7.06 -23.76
C TYR A 507 11.17 5.97 -22.74
N HIS A 508 11.80 6.03 -21.57
CA HIS A 508 11.48 5.10 -20.49
C HIS A 508 10.20 5.55 -19.76
N ASN A 509 9.08 4.89 -20.02
CA ASN A 509 7.87 5.03 -19.21
C ASN A 509 7.90 4.04 -18.02
N PRO A 510 7.77 4.51 -16.76
CA PRO A 510 7.74 3.63 -15.58
C PRO A 510 6.48 2.76 -15.48
N LEU A 511 5.45 3.01 -16.29
CA LEU A 511 4.21 2.21 -16.33
C LEU A 511 4.42 0.95 -17.19
N PRO A 512 4.39 -0.26 -16.59
CA PRO A 512 4.62 -1.51 -17.31
C PRO A 512 3.50 -1.77 -18.32
N GLY A 513 3.88 -2.26 -19.50
CA GLY A 513 2.94 -2.56 -20.58
C GLY A 513 2.49 -1.34 -21.41
N THR A 514 3.04 -0.15 -21.19
CA THR A 514 2.79 1.01 -22.06
C THR A 514 3.05 0.64 -23.52
N LEU A 515 2.04 0.82 -24.37
CA LEU A 515 2.14 0.61 -25.80
C LEU A 515 2.60 1.92 -26.45
N TYR A 516 3.62 1.83 -27.29
CA TYR A 516 4.09 2.96 -28.09
C TYR A 516 3.62 2.77 -29.53
N MET A 517 3.12 3.84 -30.14
CA MET A 517 2.71 3.82 -31.54
C MET A 517 3.31 5.01 -32.28
N ALA A 518 3.65 4.81 -33.55
CA ALA A 518 4.19 5.83 -34.44
C ALA A 518 3.42 5.85 -35.76
N LYS A 519 3.36 7.04 -36.37
CA LYS A 519 2.89 7.25 -37.73
C LYS A 519 3.92 8.10 -38.47
N ARG A 520 4.41 7.59 -39.61
CA ARG A 520 5.17 8.41 -40.55
C ARG A 520 4.24 9.44 -41.18
N LEU A 521 4.66 10.68 -41.16
CA LEU A 521 3.95 11.80 -41.75
C LEU A 521 4.45 11.98 -43.19
N GLY A 522 3.52 12.03 -44.13
CA GLY A 522 3.85 12.22 -45.54
C GLY A 522 4.10 13.71 -45.78
N GLN A 523 5.23 14.06 -46.40
CA GLN A 523 5.41 15.40 -46.93
C GLN A 523 4.33 15.63 -48.00
N HIS A 524 3.40 16.55 -47.75
CA HIS A 524 2.60 17.08 -48.84
C HIS A 524 3.57 17.74 -49.85
N PRO A 525 3.55 17.34 -51.12
CA PRO A 525 4.23 18.12 -52.14
C PRO A 525 3.43 19.41 -52.34
N GLY A 526 3.95 20.54 -51.85
CA GLY A 526 3.42 21.88 -52.13
C GLY A 526 3.47 22.81 -50.94
#